data_AF-A0A2V8PQE3-F1
#
_entry.id   AF-A0A2V8PQE3-F1
#
_cell.length_a   1.000
_cell.length_b   1.000
_cell.length_c   1.000
_cell.angle_alpha   90.00
_cell.angle_beta   90.00
_cell.angle_gamma   90.00
#
_symmetry.space_group_name_H-M   'P 1'
#
loop_
_entity.id
_entity.type
_entity.pdbx_description
1 polymer ?
#
loop_
_entity_poly.entity_id
_entity_poly.type
_entity_poly.pdbx_seq_one_letter_code
_entity_poly.pdbx_strand_id
1 'polypeptide(L)'
;MRIRWDEAKRQKIFMNTKRGKAEDIERIAKKAHRGEDVSEHFTGEHVAKQRVDIDLPLRLLRMIDEECKLVGITRQAWIKMACDERLRQVQTSRNASKVA
;
A
#
# COMPACT_ATOMS: atom_id res chain seq x y z
N MET A 1 26.06 38.64 26.94
CA MET A 1 25.60 37.28 27.33
C MET A 1 24.24 37.00 26.66
N ARG A 2 24.21 36.57 25.40
CA ARG A 2 22.97 36.50 24.56
C ARG A 2 23.01 35.29 23.61
N ILE A 3 23.33 34.11 24.13
CA ILE A 3 23.52 32.89 23.31
C ILE A 3 22.61 31.75 23.80
N ARG A 4 22.32 31.66 25.10
CA ARG A 4 21.58 30.54 25.71
C ARG A 4 20.07 30.48 25.38
N TRP A 5 19.46 31.60 25.00
CA TRP A 5 18.02 31.67 24.71
C TRP A 5 17.65 31.21 23.28
N ASP A 6 18.58 31.31 22.32
CA ASP A 6 18.34 30.90 20.94
C ASP A 6 18.50 29.40 20.74
N GLU A 7 19.32 28.72 21.55
CA GLU A 7 19.46 27.26 21.52
C GLU A 7 18.21 26.54 22.01
N ALA A 8 17.60 27.00 23.12
CA ALA A 8 16.36 26.43 23.63
C ALA A 8 15.20 26.59 22.64
N LYS A 9 15.12 27.73 21.94
CA LYS A 9 14.13 27.96 20.87
C LYS A 9 14.39 27.06 19.67
N ARG A 10 15.65 26.91 19.24
CA ARG A 10 16.03 25.99 18.15
C ARG A 10 15.72 24.53 18.48
N GLN A 11 16.01 24.09 19.69
CA GLN A 11 15.68 22.74 20.15
C GLN A 11 14.17 22.52 20.17
N LYS A 12 13.39 23.48 20.68
CA LYS A 12 11.92 23.40 20.70
C LYS A 12 11.33 23.32 19.29
N ILE A 13 11.81 24.13 18.35
CA ILE A 13 11.38 24.09 16.94
C ILE A 13 11.72 22.75 16.31
N PHE A 14 12.95 22.25 16.51
CA PHE A 14 13.37 20.96 15.96
C PHE A 14 12.55 19.78 16.50
N MET A 15 12.24 19.77 17.81
CA MET A 15 11.38 18.75 18.40
C MET A 15 9.94 18.82 17.87
N ASN A 16 9.40 20.03 17.65
CA ASN A 16 8.06 20.20 17.10
C ASN A 16 7.98 19.73 15.64
N THR A 17 9.00 20.03 14.82
CA THR A 17 9.10 19.55 13.43
C THR A 17 9.25 18.03 13.36
N LYS A 18 10.04 17.42 14.26
CA LYS A 18 10.14 15.95 14.35
C LYS A 18 8.81 15.30 14.74
N ARG A 19 8.08 15.92 15.69
CA ARG A 19 6.78 15.43 16.14
C ARG A 19 5.74 15.46 15.01
N GLY A 20 5.68 16.57 14.26
CA GLY A 20 4.81 16.66 13.07
C GLY A 20 5.11 15.61 12.01
N LYS A 21 6.41 15.36 11.73
CA LYS A 21 6.81 14.29 10.79
C LYS A 21 6.44 12.89 11.29
N ALA A 22 6.57 12.62 12.58
CA ALA A 22 6.19 11.33 13.15
C ALA A 22 4.67 11.09 13.07
N GLU A 23 3.88 12.13 13.37
CA GLU A 23 2.41 12.09 13.26
C GLU A 23 1.96 11.89 11.80
N ASP A 24 2.65 12.50 10.83
CA ASP A 24 2.39 12.29 9.40
C ASP A 24 2.73 10.86 8.95
N ILE A 25 3.86 10.29 9.40
CA ILE A 25 4.24 8.90 9.10
C ILE A 25 3.22 7.91 9.67
N GLU A 26 2.82 8.11 10.94
CA GLU A 26 1.83 7.24 11.58
C GLU A 26 0.48 7.30 10.86
N ARG A 27 0.07 8.49 10.42
CA ARG A 27 -1.16 8.67 9.62
C ARG A 27 -1.08 7.92 8.30
N ILE A 28 0.05 8.01 7.59
CA ILE A 28 0.28 7.30 6.33
C ILE A 28 0.27 5.79 6.55
N ALA A 29 0.92 5.30 7.61
CA ALA A 29 0.91 3.87 7.96
C ALA A 29 -0.51 3.35 8.27
N LYS A 30 -1.33 4.13 8.98
CA LYS A 30 -2.73 3.78 9.27
C LYS A 30 -3.57 3.69 8.00
N LYS A 31 -3.40 4.64 7.06
CA LYS A 31 -4.06 4.58 5.75
C LYS A 31 -3.64 3.33 4.97
N ALA A 32 -2.33 3.06 4.95
CA ALA A 32 -1.79 1.89 4.28
C ALA A 32 -2.37 0.57 4.84
N HIS A 33 -2.48 0.46 6.17
CA HIS A 33 -3.03 -0.71 6.84
C HIS A 33 -4.52 -0.95 6.54
N ARG A 34 -5.27 0.12 6.28
CA ARG A 34 -6.68 0.04 5.83
C ARG A 34 -6.84 -0.25 4.34
N GLY A 35 -5.73 -0.43 3.61
CA GLY A 35 -5.74 -0.65 2.17
C GLY A 35 -6.04 0.61 1.35
N GLU A 36 -5.96 1.80 1.95
CA GLU A 36 -6.04 3.07 1.20
C GLU A 36 -4.74 3.29 0.41
N ASP A 37 -4.86 3.93 -0.76
CA ASP A 37 -3.70 4.30 -1.58
C ASP A 37 -2.86 5.38 -0.90
N VAL A 38 -1.57 5.11 -0.79
CA VAL A 38 -0.55 5.98 -0.18
C VAL A 38 0.68 6.13 -1.08
N SER A 39 0.56 5.75 -2.35
CA SER A 39 1.65 5.73 -3.34
C SER A 39 2.35 7.08 -3.52
N GLU A 40 1.61 8.19 -3.41
CA GLU A 40 2.14 9.56 -3.48
C GLU A 40 3.21 9.88 -2.43
N HIS A 41 3.26 9.12 -1.33
CA HIS A 41 4.22 9.30 -0.25
C HIS A 41 5.50 8.45 -0.41
N PHE A 42 5.61 7.64 -1.47
CA PHE A 42 6.80 6.85 -1.77
C PHE A 42 7.71 7.60 -2.76
N THR A 43 8.87 8.04 -2.31
CA THR A 43 9.83 8.83 -3.11
C THR A 43 10.79 8.00 -3.96
N GLY A 44 10.49 6.73 -4.24
CA GLY A 44 11.33 5.84 -5.03
C GLY A 44 10.66 5.41 -6.33
N GLU A 45 11.36 5.49 -7.46
CA GLU A 45 10.97 4.92 -8.77
C GLU A 45 10.91 3.37 -8.76
N HIS A 46 10.97 2.75 -7.59
CA HIS A 46 10.66 1.34 -7.42
C HIS A 46 9.16 1.21 -7.21
N VAL A 47 8.45 0.76 -8.26
CA VAL A 47 7.04 0.31 -8.26
C VAL A 47 6.53 0.12 -6.83
N ALA A 48 5.85 1.13 -6.29
CA ALA A 48 5.47 1.13 -4.88
C ALA A 48 4.57 -0.09 -4.63
N LYS A 49 5.04 -1.05 -3.82
CA LYS A 49 4.29 -2.26 -3.47
C LYS A 49 3.75 -2.06 -2.06
N GLN A 50 2.44 -1.89 -1.96
CA GLN A 50 1.74 -1.92 -0.68
C GLN A 50 1.44 -3.36 -0.30
N ARG A 51 1.79 -3.75 0.92
CA ARG A 51 1.35 -5.01 1.49
C ARG A 51 -0.12 -4.89 1.85
N VAL A 52 -0.92 -5.86 1.41
CA VAL A 52 -2.34 -5.98 1.74
C VAL A 52 -2.51 -7.25 2.54
N ASP A 53 -2.98 -7.12 3.78
CA ASP A 53 -3.34 -8.27 4.61
C ASP A 53 -4.82 -8.61 4.33
N ILE A 54 -5.08 -9.84 3.93
CA ILE A 54 -6.42 -10.32 3.55
C ILE A 54 -6.71 -11.65 4.23
N ASP A 55 -7.94 -11.78 4.74
CA ASP A 55 -8.46 -13.06 5.22
C ASP A 55 -9.21 -13.75 4.08
N LEU A 56 -8.81 -14.97 3.75
CA LEU A 56 -9.46 -15.80 2.73
C LEU A 56 -10.17 -16.98 3.41
N PRO A 57 -11.42 -17.31 3.00
CA PRO A 57 -12.08 -18.52 3.46
C PRO A 57 -11.21 -19.75 3.21
N LEU A 58 -11.12 -20.66 4.18
CA LEU A 58 -10.25 -21.84 4.09
C LEU A 58 -10.52 -22.67 2.83
N ARG A 59 -11.79 -22.79 2.43
CA ARG A 59 -12.18 -23.49 1.20
C ARG A 59 -11.55 -22.83 -0.05
N LEU A 60 -11.56 -21.51 -0.13
CA LEU A 60 -10.97 -20.77 -1.24
C LEU A 60 -9.45 -20.92 -1.25
N LEU A 61 -8.81 -20.82 -0.08
CA LEU A 61 -7.36 -21.00 0.02
C LEU A 61 -6.92 -22.39 -0.45
N ARG A 62 -7.68 -23.45 -0.13
CA ARG A 62 -7.41 -24.81 -0.60
C ARG A 62 -7.52 -24.94 -2.13
N MET A 63 -8.52 -24.31 -2.73
CA MET A 63 -8.67 -24.29 -4.19
C MET A 63 -7.47 -23.59 -4.85
N ILE A 64 -7.03 -22.46 -4.29
CA ILE A 64 -5.84 -21.74 -4.77
C ILE A 64 -4.60 -22.64 -4.67
N ASP A 65 -4.45 -23.40 -3.58
CA ASP A 65 -3.32 -24.31 -3.37
C ASP A 65 -3.26 -25.43 -4.40
N GLU A 66 -4.41 -26.00 -4.75
CA GLU A 66 -4.52 -27.06 -5.77
C GLU A 66 -4.08 -26.50 -7.13
N GLU A 67 -4.59 -25.34 -7.53
CA GLU A 67 -4.20 -24.67 -8.78
C GLU A 67 -2.71 -24.30 -8.80
N CYS A 68 -2.18 -23.78 -7.69
CA CYS A 68 -0.76 -23.43 -7.58
C CYS A 68 0.14 -24.66 -7.77
N LYS A 69 -0.26 -25.82 -7.25
CA LYS A 69 0.48 -27.09 -7.43
C LYS A 69 0.43 -27.57 -8.88
N LEU A 70 -0.72 -27.45 -9.54
CA LEU A 70 -0.88 -27.87 -10.93
C LEU A 70 -0.05 -27.01 -11.89
N VAL A 71 -0.07 -25.69 -11.69
CA VAL A 71 0.61 -24.73 -12.57
C VAL A 71 2.09 -24.54 -12.20
N GLY A 72 2.48 -24.90 -10.97
CA GLY A 72 3.85 -24.76 -10.48
C GLY A 72 4.23 -23.32 -10.11
N ILE A 73 3.28 -22.56 -9.54
CA ILE A 73 3.50 -21.16 -9.14
C ILE A 73 3.14 -20.91 -7.68
N THR A 74 3.60 -19.76 -7.14
CA THR A 74 3.27 -19.38 -5.76
C THR A 74 1.84 -18.83 -5.65
N ARG A 75 1.21 -18.97 -4.47
CA ARG A 75 -0.08 -18.32 -4.15
C ARG A 75 -0.10 -16.85 -4.53
N GLN A 76 0.97 -16.12 -4.18
CA GLN A 76 1.07 -14.70 -4.46
C GLN A 76 1.08 -14.40 -5.96
N ALA A 77 1.78 -15.20 -6.78
CA ALA A 77 1.77 -15.05 -8.23
C ALA A 77 0.38 -15.35 -8.79
N TRP A 78 -0.24 -16.45 -8.35
CA TRP A 78 -1.58 -16.85 -8.78
C TRP A 78 -2.61 -15.77 -8.45
N ILE A 79 -2.62 -15.24 -7.22
CA ILE A 79 -3.54 -14.18 -6.79
C ILE A 79 -3.34 -12.91 -7.62
N LYS A 80 -2.09 -12.52 -7.91
CA LYS A 80 -1.80 -11.36 -8.76
C LYS A 80 -2.36 -11.52 -10.16
N MET A 81 -2.15 -12.70 -10.76
CA MET A 81 -2.68 -13.00 -12.09
C MET A 81 -4.22 -12.97 -12.10
N ALA A 82 -4.85 -13.60 -11.12
CA ALA A 82 -6.32 -13.60 -11.00
C ALA A 82 -6.90 -12.19 -10.84
N CYS A 83 -6.25 -11.33 -10.04
CA CYS A 83 -6.65 -9.92 -9.91
C CYS A 83 -6.47 -9.14 -11.22
N ASP A 84 -5.31 -9.27 -11.88
CA ASP A 84 -5.03 -8.58 -13.15
C ASP A 84 -6.02 -9.00 -14.25
N GLU A 85 -6.25 -10.29 -14.42
CA GLU A 85 -7.21 -10.83 -15.37
C GLU A 85 -8.62 -10.28 -15.12
N ARG A 86 -9.08 -10.31 -13.87
CA ARG A 86 -10.41 -9.81 -13.51
C ARG A 86 -10.56 -8.31 -13.78
N LEU A 87 -9.53 -7.52 -13.47
CA LEU A 87 -9.54 -6.07 -13.71
C LEU A 87 -9.55 -5.74 -15.20
N ARG A 88 -8.78 -6.48 -16.02
CA ARG A 88 -8.82 -6.34 -17.49
C ARG A 88 -10.21 -6.61 -18.06
N GLN A 89 -10.86 -7.69 -17.62
CA GLN A 89 -12.22 -8.01 -18.05
C GLN A 89 -13.21 -6.88 -17.71
N VAL A 90 -13.15 -6.37 -16.47
CA VAL A 90 -14.01 -5.25 -16.04
C VAL A 90 -13.74 -3.98 -16.85
N GLN A 91 -12.48 -3.67 -17.15
CA GLN A 91 -12.12 -2.50 -17.94
C GLN A 91 -12.63 -2.60 -19.38
N THR A 92 -12.47 -3.77 -20.00
CA THR A 92 -12.99 -4.05 -21.35
C THR A 92 -14.51 -3.88 -21.38
N SER A 93 -15.24 -4.45 -20.42
CA SER A 93 -16.70 -4.30 -20.35
C SER A 93 -17.13 -2.84 -20.16
N ARG A 94 -16.46 -2.09 -19.28
CA ARG A 94 -16.74 -0.66 -19.07
C ARG A 94 -16.50 0.19 -20.30
N ASN A 95 -15.43 -0.09 -21.05
CA ASN A 95 -15.11 0.63 -22.27
C ASN A 95 -16.13 0.32 -23.38
N ALA A 96 -16.58 -0.94 -23.50
CA ALA A 96 -17.63 -1.31 -24.44
C ALA A 96 -18.95 -0.55 -24.17
N SER A 97 -19.32 -0.35 -22.90
CA SER A 97 -20.51 0.42 -22.51
C SER A 97 -20.38 1.94 -22.67
N LYS A 98 -19.18 2.49 -22.88
CA LYS A 98 -18.96 3.93 -23.11
C LYS A 98 -18.94 4.33 -24.59
N VAL A 99 -18.82 3.35 -25.48
CA VAL A 99 -18.73 3.55 -26.93
C VAL A 99 -20.08 3.28 -27.63
N ALA A 100 -21.02 2.67 -26.92
CA ALA A 100 -22.42 2.51 -27.32
C ALA A 100 -23.27 3.70 -26.82
#